data_AF-A0AAE6G2P9-F1
#
_entry.id   AF-A0AAE6G2P9-F1
#
_cell.length_a   1.000
_cell.length_b   1.000
_cell.length_c   1.000
_cell.angle_alpha   90.00
_cell.angle_beta   90.00
_cell.angle_gamma   90.00
#
_symmetry.space_group_name_H-M   'P 1'
#
loop_
_entity.id
_entity.type
_entity.pdbx_description
1 polymer ?
#
loop_
_entity_poly.entity_id
_entity_poly.type
_entity_poly.pdbx_seq_one_letter_code
_entity_poly.pdbx_strand_id
1 'polypeptide(L)'
;MLRPGERCAFPTPQATSSPQLPCMRPEDRRAGRPWKAPSQKSLRSRGSPLGRRAFIGVHLGRGPPVGSAAAPSPEDAMFVSCLLSVSLALSAGAAPGMPPGTQAPTPSHTLWLVQALYPGQDALLQRTEEGIAALIPQDVQAEQLIGRGALAMHLKGQGGDLRCVSGEARCREPLEAYLESLGLERVVLVQVGQDDAGYRFRAVSVRPGTGARGQAETANPAFEKALAGVLVKFLSLNATVVAETTPAGATVFIDGVKVGSTPFTTEVLPGEHTFRFELASHLPKEETRVMSSRQQVKLDAALEKVPARLVVKAQPEGAEIRVDGQPVGTTAVDQGIQPGTRMVSLTLDGYEPHEVKAEIAPGGTYTLEHALTPTSMQSFKLAMRRRKEATMARQSYLEASFEMQRLTGTSLASQPLSTSEELESLRTRDVRAPGSRNLRGVGVEYGRYGQFFGVMLVGATYASTGDTWTLGIDVPPGVGGVGPDGVSSLDTQVQAVSLRALQPQLRYVLGPVSFAIQVGLEGRGLLVKERAGDAAIFKDGLYALDLHASGQATARIFVYEGLYASVAYQHSFTLLKKIAGTSNIRGGLGYAF
;
A
#
# COMPACT_ATOMS: atom_id res chain seq x y z
N MET A 1 30.53 -26.14 -29.40
CA MET A 1 29.66 -26.26 -30.59
C MET A 1 28.30 -25.64 -30.28
N LEU A 2 27.98 -24.56 -30.99
CA LEU A 2 26.67 -24.07 -31.47
C LEU A 2 25.41 -24.19 -30.57
N ARG A 3 24.82 -23.03 -30.26
CA ARG A 3 23.40 -22.86 -29.90
C ARG A 3 22.55 -22.65 -31.18
N PRO A 4 21.38 -23.28 -31.33
CA PRO A 4 20.27 -22.83 -32.19
C PRO A 4 19.23 -22.08 -31.32
N GLY A 5 18.35 -21.20 -31.80
CA GLY A 5 18.05 -20.68 -33.12
C GLY A 5 16.94 -19.62 -32.95
N GLU A 6 17.11 -18.46 -33.58
CA GLU A 6 16.09 -17.42 -33.72
C GLU A 6 15.43 -17.55 -35.10
N ARG A 7 14.12 -17.35 -35.16
CA ARG A 7 13.34 -17.32 -36.41
C ARG A 7 13.25 -15.89 -36.96
N CYS A 8 13.33 -15.84 -38.29
CA CYS A 8 13.38 -14.66 -39.16
C CYS A 8 12.05 -13.89 -39.25
N ALA A 9 12.15 -12.57 -39.51
CA ALA A 9 11.16 -11.77 -40.22
C ALA A 9 11.88 -10.98 -41.34
N PHE A 10 11.31 -11.02 -42.56
CA PHE A 10 11.78 -10.43 -43.83
C PHE A 10 11.00 -9.12 -44.15
N PRO A 11 11.35 -8.27 -45.16
CA PRO A 11 11.80 -6.90 -44.91
C PRO A 11 11.19 -5.79 -45.82
N THR A 12 11.81 -4.58 -45.75
CA THR A 12 12.00 -3.49 -46.78
C THR A 12 10.96 -2.35 -46.95
N PRO A 13 11.32 -1.17 -47.53
CA PRO A 13 12.47 -0.26 -47.25
C PRO A 13 12.19 1.27 -47.42
N GLN A 14 13.17 2.13 -47.04
CA GLN A 14 13.68 3.39 -47.70
C GLN A 14 14.20 4.40 -46.62
N ALA A 15 15.53 4.61 -46.50
CA ALA A 15 16.37 5.66 -47.13
C ALA A 15 16.10 7.07 -46.51
N THR A 16 17.03 7.84 -45.92
CA THR A 16 18.38 8.23 -46.35
C THR A 16 19.26 8.85 -45.22
N SER A 17 20.59 8.79 -45.44
CA SER A 17 21.68 9.69 -45.01
C SER A 17 22.16 9.76 -43.53
N SER A 18 23.29 9.09 -43.29
CA SER A 18 24.41 9.41 -42.35
C SER A 18 25.19 10.68 -42.83
N PRO A 19 26.23 11.24 -42.15
CA PRO A 19 27.08 10.71 -41.06
C PRO A 19 27.24 11.69 -39.86
N GLN A 20 27.71 11.33 -38.65
CA GLN A 20 29.08 11.00 -38.27
C GLN A 20 29.08 10.59 -36.77
N LEU A 21 29.88 9.57 -36.44
CA LEU A 21 30.45 9.25 -35.11
C LEU A 21 31.82 9.99 -35.00
N PRO A 22 32.45 10.22 -33.82
CA PRO A 22 32.66 9.16 -32.82
C PRO A 22 32.68 9.53 -31.32
N CYS A 23 32.64 8.46 -30.55
CA CYS A 23 32.87 8.30 -29.12
C CYS A 23 34.18 8.90 -28.60
N MET A 24 34.20 9.33 -27.33
CA MET A 24 35.28 9.01 -26.38
C MET A 24 34.74 8.93 -24.93
N ARG A 25 35.36 8.03 -24.18
CA ARG A 25 35.04 7.56 -22.83
C ARG A 25 35.90 8.29 -21.75
N PRO A 26 35.63 8.05 -20.46
CA PRO A 26 36.03 8.90 -19.32
C PRO A 26 37.30 8.44 -18.61
N GLU A 27 37.85 9.32 -17.76
CA GLU A 27 38.77 9.09 -16.62
C GLU A 27 39.10 10.49 -16.04
N ASP A 28 39.39 10.77 -14.78
CA ASP A 28 39.34 10.09 -13.49
C ASP A 28 39.59 11.18 -12.41
N ARG A 29 39.24 10.88 -11.16
CA ARG A 29 39.85 11.41 -9.89
C ARG A 29 39.65 12.84 -9.36
N ARG A 30 38.92 12.84 -8.23
CA ARG A 30 39.32 13.20 -6.84
C ARG A 30 39.72 14.65 -6.48
N ALA A 31 38.84 15.20 -5.65
CA ALA A 31 39.04 15.62 -4.25
C ALA A 31 39.97 16.80 -3.92
N GLY A 32 39.41 17.76 -3.18
CA GLY A 32 40.16 18.70 -2.34
C GLY A 32 39.39 19.98 -2.00
N ARG A 33 38.61 19.96 -0.91
CA ARG A 33 38.26 21.17 -0.11
C ARG A 33 39.57 21.76 0.48
N PRO A 34 39.67 23.00 1.03
CA PRO A 34 38.62 23.68 1.82
C PRO A 34 38.64 25.23 1.89
N TRP A 35 37.81 25.76 2.80
CA TRP A 35 38.00 26.94 3.68
C TRP A 35 37.18 28.24 3.48
N LYS A 36 36.39 28.48 4.55
CA LYS A 36 36.16 29.69 5.36
C LYS A 36 35.44 30.93 4.79
N ALA A 37 34.36 31.26 5.54
CA ALA A 37 33.70 32.56 5.76
C ALA A 37 34.68 33.68 6.23
N PRO A 38 34.31 34.97 6.44
CA PRO A 38 32.96 35.51 6.68
C PRO A 38 32.68 36.96 6.14
N SER A 39 31.53 37.51 6.57
CA SER A 39 31.27 38.93 6.92
C SER A 39 30.42 39.81 5.98
N GLN A 40 29.23 40.13 6.51
CA GLN A 40 28.61 41.45 6.75
C GLN A 40 28.93 42.69 5.89
N LYS A 41 27.83 43.43 5.65
CA LYS A 41 27.70 44.90 5.50
C LYS A 41 28.30 45.48 4.21
N SER A 42 27.77 46.49 3.55
CA SER A 42 26.56 47.30 3.68
C SER A 42 26.62 48.36 2.57
N LEU A 43 25.46 48.88 2.18
CA LEU A 43 25.23 50.23 1.67
C LEU A 43 25.72 50.64 0.25
N ARG A 44 24.76 51.29 -0.41
CA ARG A 44 24.86 52.49 -1.25
C ARG A 44 25.31 52.36 -2.71
N SER A 45 24.29 52.56 -3.55
CA SER A 45 24.08 53.81 -4.29
C SER A 45 24.41 53.82 -5.78
N ARG A 46 23.44 54.42 -6.50
CA ARG A 46 23.55 55.26 -7.70
C ARG A 46 24.01 54.60 -8.99
N GLY A 47 23.16 54.76 -10.01
CA GLY A 47 23.59 54.64 -11.40
C GLY A 47 22.45 54.39 -12.38
N SER A 48 21.51 55.33 -12.50
CA SER A 48 20.76 55.55 -13.74
C SER A 48 21.75 55.83 -14.90
N PRO A 49 21.42 55.61 -16.19
CA PRO A 49 20.68 56.69 -16.87
C PRO A 49 19.79 56.33 -18.10
N LEU A 50 18.89 57.27 -18.36
CA LEU A 50 18.55 57.90 -19.66
C LEU A 50 17.70 57.18 -20.73
N GLY A 51 16.55 57.82 -20.98
CA GLY A 51 16.04 58.17 -22.31
C GLY A 51 14.59 57.70 -22.56
N ARG A 52 13.66 58.50 -23.10
CA ARG A 52 13.67 59.85 -23.70
C ARG A 52 12.21 60.24 -23.99
N ARG A 53 11.92 61.54 -23.83
CA ARG A 53 11.01 62.42 -24.64
C ARG A 53 9.48 62.17 -24.56
N ALA A 54 8.58 63.16 -24.59
CA ALA A 54 8.58 64.62 -24.79
C ALA A 54 7.29 65.20 -24.12
N PHE A 55 7.24 66.33 -23.38
CA PHE A 55 7.37 67.77 -23.76
C PHE A 55 6.17 68.25 -24.62
N ILE A 56 5.45 69.38 -24.45
CA ILE A 56 5.56 70.75 -23.84
C ILE A 56 4.09 71.25 -23.76
N GLY A 57 3.56 72.14 -22.90
CA GLY A 57 3.98 73.35 -22.17
C GLY A 57 2.75 74.28 -22.20
N VAL A 58 2.52 75.27 -21.32
CA VAL A 58 3.27 76.51 -21.03
C VAL A 58 2.42 77.23 -19.94
N HIS A 59 2.92 77.47 -18.72
CA HIS A 59 3.35 78.78 -18.16
C HIS A 59 2.23 79.85 -18.04
N LEU A 60 1.95 80.51 -16.90
CA LEU A 60 2.82 81.31 -16.01
C LEU A 60 2.03 81.76 -14.75
N GLY A 61 2.74 82.04 -13.65
CA GLY A 61 2.49 83.26 -12.85
C GLY A 61 2.08 83.14 -11.37
N ARG A 62 3.07 83.40 -10.48
CA ARG A 62 3.02 84.17 -9.21
C ARG A 62 1.89 83.93 -8.19
N GLY A 63 2.27 83.57 -6.95
CA GLY A 63 1.54 83.97 -5.73
C GLY A 63 2.20 85.19 -5.05
N PRO A 64 1.83 85.53 -3.79
CA PRO A 64 0.52 86.00 -3.29
C PRO A 64 0.68 87.44 -2.67
N PRO A 65 -0.31 88.14 -2.05
CA PRO A 65 -0.82 87.79 -0.71
C PRO A 65 -2.31 88.13 -0.39
N VAL A 66 -2.83 87.39 0.59
CA VAL A 66 -3.71 87.74 1.74
C VAL A 66 -4.74 88.88 1.62
N GLY A 67 -6.00 88.53 1.89
CA GLY A 67 -6.89 89.36 2.73
C GLY A 67 -8.28 89.67 2.15
N SER A 68 -9.29 88.87 2.49
CA SER A 68 -10.58 89.30 3.07
C SER A 68 -11.58 88.16 3.09
N ALA A 69 -12.34 88.10 4.18
CA ALA A 69 -13.27 87.05 4.54
C ALA A 69 -14.40 86.89 3.51
N ALA A 70 -14.63 85.64 3.08
CA ALA A 70 -15.82 85.23 2.34
C ALA A 70 -16.67 84.31 3.22
N ALA A 71 -17.96 84.59 3.25
CA ALA A 71 -18.99 83.98 4.09
C ALA A 71 -19.17 82.46 3.85
N PRO A 72 -19.62 81.70 4.86
CA PRO A 72 -19.90 80.27 4.71
C PRO A 72 -21.14 79.99 3.85
N SER A 73 -21.09 78.88 3.12
CA SER A 73 -22.14 78.32 2.24
C SER A 73 -23.38 77.82 3.00
N PRO A 74 -24.55 77.65 2.34
CA PRO A 74 -25.85 77.48 3.02
C PRO A 74 -26.08 76.13 3.72
N GLU A 75 -25.09 75.24 3.79
CA GLU A 75 -25.23 73.92 4.41
C GLU A 75 -24.94 73.92 5.93
N ASP A 76 -24.33 74.97 6.47
CA ASP A 76 -24.05 75.11 7.92
C ASP A 76 -25.23 75.71 8.72
N ALA A 77 -26.30 76.15 8.05
CA ALA A 77 -27.44 76.80 8.69
C ALA A 77 -28.51 75.83 9.23
N MET A 78 -28.46 74.54 8.90
CA MET A 78 -29.49 73.58 9.31
C MET A 78 -29.26 72.96 10.70
N PHE A 79 -28.05 73.02 11.26
CA PHE A 79 -27.78 72.45 12.58
C PHE A 79 -28.16 73.40 13.74
N VAL A 80 -28.22 74.71 13.49
CA VAL A 80 -28.55 75.73 14.51
C VAL A 80 -30.06 75.79 14.78
N SER A 81 -30.91 75.40 13.83
CA SER A 81 -32.38 75.45 14.00
C SER A 81 -32.92 74.32 14.89
N CYS A 82 -32.19 73.22 15.05
CA CYS A 82 -32.61 72.11 15.91
C CYS A 82 -32.31 72.33 17.40
N LEU A 83 -31.42 73.27 17.75
CA LEU A 83 -31.04 73.59 19.14
C LEU A 83 -31.97 74.61 19.81
N LEU A 84 -32.75 75.39 19.04
CA LEU A 84 -33.69 76.37 19.59
C LEU A 84 -35.01 75.77 20.08
N SER A 85 -35.26 74.48 19.86
CA SER A 85 -36.48 73.79 20.31
C SER A 85 -36.27 72.81 21.48
N VAL A 86 -35.06 72.73 22.04
CA VAL A 86 -34.74 71.94 23.26
C VAL A 86 -34.60 72.82 24.52
N SER A 87 -34.57 74.15 24.37
CA SER A 87 -34.38 75.09 25.49
C SER A 87 -35.66 75.55 26.22
N LEU A 88 -36.78 74.82 26.09
CA LEU A 88 -38.05 75.14 26.75
C LEU A 88 -38.68 73.93 27.43
N ALA A 89 -37.89 73.23 28.26
CA ALA A 89 -38.43 72.29 29.26
C ALA A 89 -37.42 72.03 30.40
N LEU A 90 -36.89 73.07 31.05
CA LEU A 90 -36.19 72.94 32.33
C LEU A 90 -36.33 74.22 33.15
N SER A 91 -37.47 74.34 33.85
CA SER A 91 -37.62 75.28 34.96
C SER A 91 -38.49 74.64 36.04
N ALA A 92 -37.87 73.86 36.94
CA ALA A 92 -38.31 73.67 38.32
C ALA A 92 -37.34 72.73 39.05
N GLY A 93 -36.85 73.16 40.22
CA GLY A 93 -36.26 72.30 41.23
C GLY A 93 -34.75 72.41 41.41
N ALA A 94 -34.29 73.46 42.09
CA ALA A 94 -32.97 73.46 42.72
C ALA A 94 -33.08 72.81 44.11
N ALA A 95 -32.29 71.77 44.35
CA ALA A 95 -31.90 71.30 45.69
C ALA A 95 -30.36 71.26 45.76
N PRO A 96 -29.71 71.73 46.84
CA PRO A 96 -28.27 71.82 46.88
C PRO A 96 -27.61 70.56 47.46
N GLY A 97 -26.56 70.09 46.79
CA GLY A 97 -25.50 69.26 47.39
C GLY A 97 -25.17 67.96 46.65
N MET A 98 -24.08 67.96 45.87
CA MET A 98 -23.22 66.77 45.67
C MET A 98 -21.81 67.17 45.16
N PRO A 99 -20.76 66.38 45.46
CA PRO A 99 -19.35 66.74 45.29
C PRO A 99 -18.81 66.46 43.87
N PRO A 100 -17.62 66.99 43.49
CA PRO A 100 -17.09 66.84 42.14
C PRO A 100 -16.31 65.53 41.99
N GLY A 101 -16.63 64.76 40.95
CA GLY A 101 -15.84 63.59 40.59
C GLY A 101 -16.60 62.56 39.76
N THR A 102 -17.23 62.98 38.67
CA THR A 102 -17.78 62.04 37.68
C THR A 102 -16.92 62.16 36.43
N GLN A 103 -16.17 61.10 36.12
CA GLN A 103 -15.50 60.96 34.82
C GLN A 103 -16.57 61.04 33.72
N ALA A 104 -16.27 61.76 32.63
CA ALA A 104 -17.17 61.84 31.48
C ALA A 104 -17.52 60.41 31.00
N PRO A 105 -18.80 60.13 30.70
CA PRO A 105 -19.19 58.82 30.20
C PRO A 105 -18.38 58.50 28.95
N THR A 106 -17.78 57.32 28.90
CA THR A 106 -17.08 56.88 27.70
C THR A 106 -18.11 56.83 26.56
N PRO A 107 -17.87 57.51 25.43
CA PRO A 107 -18.87 57.58 24.37
C PRO A 107 -19.17 56.17 23.85
N SER A 108 -20.43 55.76 23.97
CA SER A 108 -20.87 54.39 23.69
C SER A 108 -22.18 54.31 22.91
N HIS A 109 -22.92 55.42 22.79
CA HIS A 109 -24.22 55.42 22.15
C HIS A 109 -24.17 56.00 20.73
N THR A 110 -24.91 55.40 19.80
CA THR A 110 -25.18 55.97 18.49
C THR A 110 -26.57 56.62 18.50
N LEU A 111 -26.61 57.93 18.30
CA LEU A 111 -27.84 58.70 18.16
C LEU A 111 -28.31 58.72 16.70
N TRP A 112 -29.54 58.31 16.46
CA TRP A 112 -30.23 58.39 15.17
C TRP A 112 -31.30 59.47 15.23
N LEU A 113 -31.15 60.53 14.44
CA LEU A 113 -32.15 61.57 14.29
C LEU A 113 -32.79 61.44 12.91
N VAL A 114 -34.11 61.47 12.85
CA VAL A 114 -34.85 61.43 11.59
C VAL A 114 -35.47 62.78 11.29
N GLN A 115 -35.36 63.24 10.05
CA GLN A 115 -35.92 64.50 9.58
C GLN A 115 -36.61 64.33 8.21
N ALA A 116 -37.68 65.09 7.97
CA ALA A 116 -38.38 65.04 6.70
C ALA A 116 -37.62 65.87 5.65
N LEU A 117 -37.49 65.34 4.43
CA LEU A 117 -37.01 66.08 3.26
C LEU A 117 -38.07 67.06 2.74
N TYR A 118 -39.34 66.72 2.90
CA TYR A 118 -40.48 67.53 2.46
C TYR A 118 -41.43 67.84 3.64
N PRO A 119 -42.05 69.02 3.69
CA PRO A 119 -43.01 69.36 4.74
C PRO A 119 -44.21 68.40 4.81
N GLY A 120 -44.76 68.17 6.01
CA GLY A 120 -46.01 67.41 6.21
C GLY A 120 -45.87 65.89 6.22
N GLN A 121 -44.67 65.35 6.41
CA GLN A 121 -44.40 63.91 6.36
C GLN A 121 -44.11 63.29 7.75
N ASP A 122 -44.78 63.75 8.80
CA ASP A 122 -44.51 63.32 10.19
C ASP A 122 -44.72 61.81 10.41
N ALA A 123 -45.73 61.22 9.74
CA ALA A 123 -45.97 59.78 9.79
C ALA A 123 -44.83 58.96 9.16
N LEU A 124 -44.10 59.54 8.20
CA LEU A 124 -42.93 58.91 7.60
C LEU A 124 -41.74 58.91 8.57
N LEU A 125 -41.60 59.95 9.39
CA LEU A 125 -40.54 60.03 10.40
C LEU A 125 -40.69 58.94 11.45
N GLN A 126 -41.90 58.79 12.01
CA GLN A 126 -42.18 57.76 13.00
C GLN A 126 -41.93 56.35 12.43
N ARG A 127 -42.41 56.05 11.23
CA ARG A 127 -42.17 54.75 10.56
C ARG A 127 -40.68 54.51 10.27
N THR A 128 -39.92 55.57 10.04
CA THR A 128 -38.47 55.46 9.84
C THR A 128 -37.74 55.18 11.13
N GLU A 129 -38.10 55.84 12.23
CA GLU A 129 -37.54 55.52 13.55
C GLU A 129 -37.85 54.06 13.94
N GLU A 130 -39.09 53.61 13.76
CA GLU A 130 -39.50 52.21 13.97
C GLU A 130 -38.75 51.24 13.04
N GLY A 131 -38.58 51.60 11.77
CA GLY A 131 -37.84 50.81 10.80
C GLY A 131 -36.34 50.71 11.13
N ILE A 132 -35.73 51.80 11.62
CA ILE A 132 -34.34 51.80 12.09
C ILE A 132 -34.22 50.83 13.27
N ALA A 133 -35.13 50.92 14.24
CA ALA A 133 -35.14 50.04 15.41
C ALA A 133 -35.30 48.56 15.02
N ALA A 134 -36.20 48.27 14.08
CA ALA A 134 -36.47 46.90 13.63
C ALA A 134 -35.31 46.28 12.84
N LEU A 135 -34.56 47.09 12.08
CA LEU A 135 -33.44 46.63 11.26
C LEU A 135 -32.10 46.58 12.02
N ILE A 136 -32.00 47.23 13.18
CA ILE A 136 -30.82 47.14 14.03
C ILE A 136 -30.85 45.80 14.79
N PRO A 137 -29.77 44.98 14.68
CA PRO A 137 -29.64 43.74 15.41
C PRO A 137 -29.81 43.91 16.93
N GLN A 138 -30.52 42.98 17.58
CA GLN A 138 -30.89 43.06 19.00
C GLN A 138 -29.68 43.15 19.94
N ASP A 139 -28.55 42.56 19.55
CA ASP A 139 -27.29 42.57 20.29
C ASP A 139 -26.69 43.96 20.46
N VAL A 140 -26.98 44.89 19.55
CA VAL A 140 -26.47 46.28 19.62
C VAL A 140 -27.56 47.32 19.88
N GLN A 141 -28.84 46.91 19.98
CA GLN A 141 -29.98 47.82 20.19
C GLN A 141 -29.87 48.66 21.46
N ALA A 142 -29.31 48.12 22.54
CA ALA A 142 -29.15 48.85 23.81
C ALA A 142 -28.25 50.10 23.70
N GLU A 143 -27.37 50.15 22.69
CA GLU A 143 -26.45 51.25 22.42
C GLU A 143 -27.01 52.27 21.41
N GLN A 144 -28.26 52.10 20.97
CA GLN A 144 -28.88 52.93 19.93
C GLN A 144 -29.93 53.85 20.54
N LEU A 145 -29.73 55.16 20.38
CA LEU A 145 -30.71 56.18 20.74
C LEU A 145 -31.45 56.59 19.48
N ILE A 146 -32.69 56.15 19.29
CA ILE A 146 -33.44 56.39 18.05
C ILE A 146 -34.51 57.44 18.28
N GLY A 147 -34.42 58.52 17.51
CA GLY A 147 -35.36 59.62 17.53
C GLY A 147 -35.13 60.64 18.65
N ARG A 148 -35.86 61.76 18.55
CA ARG A 148 -35.75 62.87 19.50
C ARG A 148 -36.23 62.52 20.91
N GLY A 149 -37.19 61.60 21.02
CA GLY A 149 -37.71 61.12 22.30
C GLY A 149 -36.67 60.34 23.10
N ALA A 150 -35.97 59.40 22.46
CA ALA A 150 -34.89 58.64 23.09
C ALA A 150 -33.73 59.57 23.51
N LEU A 151 -33.39 60.55 22.67
CA LEU A 151 -32.42 61.58 23.02
C LEU A 151 -32.84 62.37 24.27
N ALA A 152 -34.07 62.89 24.32
CA ALA A 152 -34.55 63.66 25.46
C ALA A 152 -34.51 62.86 26.77
N MET A 153 -34.82 61.56 26.70
CA MET A 153 -34.72 60.64 27.84
C MET A 153 -33.27 60.39 28.26
N HIS A 154 -32.35 60.18 27.31
CA HIS A 154 -30.91 60.02 27.57
C HIS A 154 -30.30 61.25 28.25
N LEU A 155 -30.72 62.45 27.82
CA LEU A 155 -30.24 63.72 28.37
C LEU A 155 -30.81 64.07 29.75
N LYS A 156 -31.85 63.36 30.22
CA LYS A 156 -32.53 63.68 31.48
C LYS A 156 -31.62 63.39 32.68
N GLY A 157 -31.03 64.44 33.24
CA GLY A 157 -30.09 64.35 34.38
C GLY A 157 -28.62 64.29 33.97
N GLN A 158 -28.31 64.38 32.67
CA GLN A 158 -26.94 64.53 32.17
C GLN A 158 -26.65 66.01 31.88
N GLY A 159 -25.61 66.56 32.51
CA GLY A 159 -25.08 67.88 32.16
C GLY A 159 -23.93 67.71 31.19
N GLY A 160 -24.10 68.14 29.94
CA GLY A 160 -22.99 68.18 28.98
C GLY A 160 -21.87 69.11 29.46
N ASP A 161 -20.62 68.73 29.22
CA ASP A 161 -19.47 69.54 29.59
C ASP A 161 -19.28 70.67 28.57
N LEU A 162 -19.66 71.88 28.97
CA LEU A 162 -19.53 73.10 28.18
C LEU A 162 -18.27 73.91 28.51
N ARG A 163 -17.30 73.35 29.28
CA ARG A 163 -16.05 74.03 29.65
C ARG A 163 -15.30 74.61 28.46
N CYS A 164 -15.47 74.02 27.30
CA CYS A 164 -14.87 74.53 26.09
C CYS A 164 -15.55 75.79 25.53
N VAL A 165 -16.88 75.88 25.64
CA VAL A 165 -17.65 77.07 25.23
C VAL A 165 -17.44 78.23 26.21
N SER A 166 -17.21 77.91 27.49
CA SER A 166 -16.80 78.91 28.51
C SER A 166 -15.32 79.31 28.43
N GLY A 167 -14.53 78.71 27.52
CA GLY A 167 -13.12 79.03 27.29
C GLY A 167 -12.13 78.37 28.26
N GLU A 168 -12.60 77.48 29.14
CA GLU A 168 -11.82 76.75 30.14
C GLU A 168 -11.04 75.55 29.53
N ALA A 169 -11.41 75.12 28.32
CA ALA A 169 -10.72 74.08 27.54
C ALA A 169 -10.66 74.43 26.04
N ARG A 170 -9.67 73.90 25.29
CA ARG A 170 -9.61 74.06 23.83
C ARG A 170 -10.40 72.95 23.14
N CYS A 171 -11.34 73.31 22.25
CA CYS A 171 -11.99 72.36 21.33
C CYS A 171 -11.51 72.48 19.91
N ARG A 172 -11.73 71.40 19.15
CA ARG A 172 -11.70 71.39 17.69
C ARG A 172 -12.98 72.01 17.10
N GLU A 173 -14.15 71.47 17.47
CA GLU A 173 -15.47 72.05 17.16
C GLU A 173 -16.34 72.04 18.43
N PRO A 174 -16.98 73.16 18.81
CA PRO A 174 -17.77 73.26 20.04
C PRO A 174 -18.94 72.27 20.13
N LEU A 175 -19.62 72.03 19.01
CA LEU A 175 -20.77 71.14 18.93
C LEU A 175 -20.35 69.67 19.07
N GLU A 176 -19.26 69.27 18.41
CA GLU A 176 -18.76 67.89 18.48
C GLU A 176 -18.27 67.55 19.90
N ALA A 177 -17.51 68.44 20.54
CA ALA A 177 -17.07 68.24 21.92
C ALA A 177 -18.25 68.15 22.92
N TYR A 178 -19.29 68.95 22.70
CA TYR A 178 -20.51 68.87 23.50
C TYR A 178 -21.23 67.53 23.31
N LEU A 179 -21.41 67.07 22.07
CA LEU A 179 -22.06 65.77 21.79
C LEU A 179 -21.26 64.59 22.35
N GLU A 180 -19.92 64.64 22.29
CA GLU A 180 -19.06 63.64 22.93
C GLU A 180 -19.24 63.63 24.45
N SER A 181 -19.33 64.79 25.09
CA SER A 181 -19.55 64.91 26.54
C SER A 181 -20.88 64.29 27.02
N LEU A 182 -21.85 64.13 26.11
CA LEU A 182 -23.13 63.47 26.35
C LEU A 182 -23.07 61.95 26.17
N GLY A 183 -21.87 61.38 25.96
CA GLY A 183 -21.65 59.96 25.78
C GLY A 183 -22.03 59.44 24.39
N LEU A 184 -22.17 60.32 23.39
CA LEU A 184 -22.50 59.96 22.02
C LEU A 184 -21.22 59.67 21.22
N GLU A 185 -21.04 58.41 20.81
CA GLU A 185 -19.95 57.98 19.92
C GLU A 185 -20.20 58.43 18.48
N ARG A 186 -21.48 58.46 18.09
CA ARG A 186 -21.89 58.76 16.72
C ARG A 186 -23.27 59.41 16.71
N VAL A 187 -23.43 60.37 15.82
CA VAL A 187 -24.71 60.99 15.52
C VAL A 187 -24.99 60.78 14.04
N VAL A 188 -26.12 60.13 13.73
CA VAL A 188 -26.59 59.88 12.37
C VAL A 188 -27.86 60.66 12.16
N LEU A 189 -27.84 61.61 11.21
CA LEU A 189 -29.01 62.31 10.74
C LEU A 189 -29.52 61.61 9.47
N VAL A 190 -30.71 61.03 9.53
CA VAL A 190 -31.40 60.41 8.41
C VAL A 190 -32.51 61.34 7.93
N GLN A 191 -32.35 61.89 6.74
CA GLN A 191 -33.37 62.65 6.05
C GLN A 191 -34.15 61.73 5.13
N VAL A 192 -35.47 61.70 5.28
CA VAL A 192 -36.37 60.84 4.53
C VAL A 192 -37.46 61.64 3.85
N GLY A 193 -37.80 61.26 2.62
CA GLY A 193 -38.86 61.88 1.86
C GLY A 193 -39.55 60.86 0.98
N GLN A 194 -40.85 61.04 0.77
CA GLN A 194 -41.57 60.30 -0.26
C GLN A 194 -42.11 61.28 -1.30
N ASP A 195 -41.84 61.02 -2.57
CA ASP A 195 -42.37 61.73 -3.72
C ASP A 195 -43.00 60.73 -4.72
N ASP A 196 -43.48 61.22 -5.86
CA ASP A 196 -44.09 60.38 -6.90
C ASP A 196 -43.14 59.32 -7.49
N ALA A 197 -41.83 59.50 -7.32
CA ALA A 197 -40.80 58.57 -7.78
C ALA A 197 -40.41 57.52 -6.70
N GLY A 198 -40.93 57.63 -5.47
CA GLY A 198 -40.72 56.68 -4.39
C GLY A 198 -40.06 57.29 -3.16
N TYR A 199 -39.34 56.47 -2.39
CA TYR A 199 -38.66 56.94 -1.18
C TYR A 199 -37.26 57.46 -1.50
N ARG A 200 -36.94 58.63 -0.94
CA ARG A 200 -35.63 59.28 -0.95
C ARG A 200 -35.05 59.24 0.46
N PHE A 201 -33.81 58.80 0.55
CA PHE A 201 -33.05 58.79 1.79
C PHE A 201 -31.72 59.50 1.58
N ARG A 202 -31.41 60.42 2.49
CA ARG A 202 -30.10 61.03 2.64
C ARG A 202 -29.70 60.90 4.09
N ALA A 203 -28.59 60.25 4.37
CA ALA A 203 -28.12 60.06 5.73
C ALA A 203 -26.69 60.57 5.85
N VAL A 204 -26.42 61.27 6.95
CA VAL A 204 -25.09 61.79 7.30
C VAL A 204 -24.77 61.34 8.71
N SER A 205 -23.59 60.76 8.90
CA SER A 205 -23.08 60.43 10.24
C SER A 205 -21.90 61.31 10.59
N VAL A 206 -21.80 61.71 11.85
CA VAL A 206 -20.64 62.38 12.43
C VAL A 206 -20.18 61.58 13.66
N ARG A 207 -18.87 61.37 13.81
CA ARG A 207 -18.26 60.85 15.04
C ARG A 207 -17.66 62.01 15.83
N PRO A 208 -18.31 62.48 16.90
CA PRO A 208 -17.93 63.74 17.55
C PRO A 208 -16.46 63.78 18.03
N GLY A 209 -15.95 62.69 18.61
CA GLY A 209 -14.55 62.65 19.07
C GLY A 209 -13.48 62.70 17.98
N THR A 210 -13.84 62.46 16.70
CA THR A 210 -12.87 62.44 15.58
C THR A 210 -13.16 63.45 14.48
N GLY A 211 -14.38 63.99 14.42
CA GLY A 211 -14.91 64.77 13.31
C GLY A 211 -15.11 63.96 12.02
N ALA A 212 -15.02 62.62 12.07
CA ALA A 212 -15.19 61.78 10.89
C ALA A 212 -16.64 61.81 10.41
N ARG A 213 -16.85 62.07 9.12
CA ARG A 213 -18.17 62.16 8.49
C ARG A 213 -18.38 61.03 7.50
N GLY A 214 -19.59 60.51 7.44
CA GLY A 214 -20.03 59.51 6.44
C GLY A 214 -21.34 59.95 5.82
N GLN A 215 -21.58 59.61 4.56
CA GLN A 215 -22.84 59.95 3.88
C GLN A 215 -23.37 58.80 3.02
N ALA A 216 -24.68 58.62 3.00
CA ALA A 216 -25.38 57.64 2.18
C ALA A 216 -26.60 58.31 1.52
N GLU A 217 -26.79 58.10 0.23
CA GLU A 217 -27.97 58.56 -0.49
C GLU A 217 -28.53 57.42 -1.32
N THR A 218 -29.86 57.23 -1.28
CA THR A 218 -30.54 56.21 -2.08
C THR A 218 -31.94 56.66 -2.44
N ALA A 219 -32.39 56.20 -3.61
CA ALA A 219 -33.73 56.37 -4.11
C ALA A 219 -34.27 54.99 -4.47
N ASN A 220 -35.19 54.46 -3.67
CA ASN A 220 -35.68 53.10 -3.83
C ASN A 220 -37.19 53.06 -3.60
N PRO A 221 -37.96 52.40 -4.47
CA PRO A 221 -39.40 52.25 -4.28
C PRO A 221 -39.77 51.45 -3.02
N ALA A 222 -38.88 50.61 -2.49
CA ALA A 222 -39.09 49.83 -1.27
C ALA A 222 -38.37 50.48 -0.06
N PHE A 223 -39.17 50.95 0.89
CA PHE A 223 -38.72 51.62 2.12
C PHE A 223 -37.68 50.81 2.92
N GLU A 224 -37.98 49.53 3.23
CA GLU A 224 -37.11 48.68 4.06
C GLU A 224 -35.74 48.42 3.42
N LYS A 225 -35.69 48.18 2.11
CA LYS A 225 -34.43 47.96 1.38
C LYS A 225 -33.57 49.22 1.32
N ALA A 226 -34.21 50.37 1.14
CA ALA A 226 -33.54 51.67 1.19
C ALA A 226 -32.88 51.88 2.55
N LEU A 227 -33.65 51.61 3.62
CA LEU A 227 -33.21 51.79 4.99
C LEU A 227 -32.10 50.82 5.38
N ALA A 228 -32.21 49.54 5.01
CA ALA A 228 -31.17 48.53 5.25
C ALA A 228 -29.84 48.91 4.56
N GLY A 229 -29.89 49.36 3.31
CA GLY A 229 -28.68 49.80 2.59
C GLY A 229 -27.99 51.00 3.23
N VAL A 230 -28.78 51.94 3.77
CA VAL A 230 -28.27 53.08 4.56
C VAL A 230 -27.63 52.59 5.87
N LEU A 231 -28.32 51.72 6.61
CA LEU A 231 -27.87 51.20 7.91
C LEU A 231 -26.55 50.43 7.81
N VAL A 232 -26.37 49.58 6.79
CA VAL A 232 -25.12 48.84 6.54
C VAL A 232 -23.91 49.78 6.42
N LYS A 233 -24.10 50.97 5.82
CA LYS A 233 -23.02 51.95 5.62
C LYS A 233 -22.55 52.61 6.92
N PHE A 234 -23.43 52.70 7.93
CA PHE A 234 -23.15 53.44 9.17
C PHE A 234 -22.91 52.57 10.39
N LEU A 235 -23.46 51.35 10.42
CA LEU A 235 -23.37 50.49 11.59
C LEU A 235 -22.18 49.50 11.56
N SER A 236 -21.46 49.41 10.43
CA SER A 236 -20.37 48.44 10.22
C SER A 236 -20.76 47.05 10.73
N LEU A 237 -21.95 46.58 10.34
CA LEU A 237 -22.53 45.33 10.88
C LEU A 237 -21.83 44.07 10.38
N ASN A 238 -20.86 44.20 9.47
CA ASN A 238 -20.16 43.06 8.87
C ASN A 238 -19.49 42.21 9.95
N ALA A 239 -19.69 40.90 9.85
CA ALA A 239 -18.93 39.92 10.58
C ALA A 239 -17.59 39.68 9.85
N THR A 240 -16.51 39.54 10.60
CA THR A 240 -15.21 39.17 10.06
C THR A 240 -15.04 37.65 10.15
N VAL A 241 -14.86 36.99 9.02
CA VAL A 241 -14.55 35.56 8.95
C VAL A 241 -13.06 35.39 8.70
N VAL A 242 -12.38 34.65 9.58
CA VAL A 242 -11.00 34.20 9.39
C VAL A 242 -11.04 32.70 9.10
N ALA A 243 -10.78 32.31 7.86
CA ALA A 243 -10.82 30.93 7.42
C ALA A 243 -9.41 30.34 7.28
N GLU A 244 -9.16 29.26 8.00
CA GLU A 244 -7.92 28.49 7.97
C GLU A 244 -8.24 27.02 7.68
N THR A 245 -7.39 26.36 6.90
CA THR A 245 -7.50 24.91 6.66
C THR A 245 -6.19 24.20 6.95
N THR A 246 -6.30 22.93 7.33
CA THR A 246 -5.17 22.02 7.46
C THR A 246 -5.36 20.88 6.46
N PRO A 247 -4.58 20.79 5.38
CA PRO A 247 -3.52 21.72 4.94
C PRO A 247 -4.05 23.06 4.38
N ALA A 248 -3.21 24.09 4.37
CA ALA A 248 -3.53 25.42 3.86
C ALA A 248 -3.59 25.47 2.31
N GLY A 249 -4.15 26.54 1.76
CA GLY A 249 -4.28 26.76 0.31
C GLY A 249 -5.59 26.23 -0.30
N ALA A 250 -6.56 25.85 0.52
CA ALA A 250 -7.87 25.41 0.04
C ALA A 250 -8.65 26.59 -0.54
N THR A 251 -9.34 26.38 -1.65
CA THR A 251 -10.28 27.35 -2.22
C THR A 251 -11.49 27.47 -1.31
N VAL A 252 -11.84 28.70 -0.94
CA VAL A 252 -12.99 29.02 -0.08
C VAL A 252 -14.15 29.49 -0.95
N PHE A 253 -15.32 28.91 -0.72
CA PHE A 253 -16.58 29.37 -1.27
C PHE A 253 -17.52 29.79 -0.15
N ILE A 254 -18.23 30.90 -0.35
CA ILE A 254 -19.30 31.39 0.53
C ILE A 254 -20.57 31.45 -0.31
N ASP A 255 -21.61 30.75 0.12
CA ASP A 255 -22.90 30.64 -0.58
C ASP A 255 -22.75 30.22 -2.05
N GLY A 256 -21.81 29.31 -2.31
CA GLY A 256 -21.48 28.81 -3.65
C GLY A 256 -20.56 29.69 -4.49
N VAL A 257 -20.21 30.90 -4.03
CA VAL A 257 -19.33 31.84 -4.75
C VAL A 257 -17.89 31.69 -4.27
N LYS A 258 -16.94 31.55 -5.20
CA LYS A 258 -15.50 31.51 -4.88
C LYS A 258 -15.03 32.87 -4.40
N VAL A 259 -14.50 32.94 -3.17
CA VAL A 259 -14.06 34.21 -2.54
C VAL A 259 -12.55 34.31 -2.35
N GLY A 260 -11.82 33.19 -2.26
CA GLY A 260 -10.38 33.22 -2.00
C GLY A 260 -9.76 31.85 -1.74
N SER A 261 -8.59 31.84 -1.10
CA SER A 261 -7.87 30.62 -0.68
C SER A 261 -7.31 30.78 0.73
N THR A 262 -7.39 29.73 1.55
CA THR A 262 -6.93 29.76 2.96
C THR A 262 -5.39 29.88 3.09
N PRO A 263 -4.87 30.57 4.12
CA PRO A 263 -5.59 31.37 5.10
C PRO A 263 -6.19 32.63 4.46
N PHE A 264 -7.44 32.94 4.80
CA PHE A 264 -8.23 34.00 4.16
C PHE A 264 -9.06 34.75 5.19
N THR A 265 -9.12 36.09 5.08
CA THR A 265 -9.98 36.92 5.93
C THR A 265 -10.92 37.74 5.05
N THR A 266 -12.21 37.74 5.37
CA THR A 266 -13.21 38.51 4.64
C THR A 266 -14.33 39.00 5.55
N GLU A 267 -15.10 39.94 5.04
CA GLU A 267 -16.28 40.49 5.70
C GLU A 267 -17.55 39.93 5.06
N VAL A 268 -18.48 39.46 5.88
CA VAL A 268 -19.79 38.94 5.45
C VAL A 268 -20.89 39.67 6.20
N LEU A 269 -22.09 39.74 5.60
CA LEU A 269 -23.24 40.33 6.28
C LEU A 269 -23.70 39.43 7.44
N PRO A 270 -24.42 39.98 8.43
CA PRO A 270 -25.12 39.16 9.40
C PRO A 270 -26.16 38.26 8.72
N GLY A 271 -26.25 37.01 9.17
CA GLY A 271 -27.13 36.00 8.56
C GLY A 271 -26.51 34.61 8.50
N GLU A 272 -27.27 33.65 7.98
CA GLU A 272 -26.78 32.29 7.73
C GLU A 272 -25.97 32.25 6.44
N HIS A 273 -24.76 31.69 6.51
CA HIS A 273 -23.88 31.50 5.36
C HIS A 273 -23.36 30.07 5.31
N THR A 274 -23.26 29.50 4.10
CA THR A 274 -22.64 28.19 3.88
C THR A 274 -21.21 28.37 3.37
N PHE A 275 -20.25 27.85 4.12
CA PHE A 275 -18.82 27.86 3.81
C PHE A 275 -18.39 26.51 3.27
N ARG A 276 -17.72 26.50 2.12
CA ARG A 276 -17.21 25.29 1.48
C ARG A 276 -15.73 25.43 1.17
N PHE A 277 -14.96 24.42 1.56
CA PHE A 277 -13.52 24.37 1.40
C PHE A 277 -13.15 23.26 0.43
N GLU A 278 -12.45 23.60 -0.64
CA GLU A 278 -11.99 22.63 -1.64
C GLU A 278 -10.49 22.70 -1.83
N LEU A 279 -9.83 21.56 -1.75
CA LEU A 279 -8.41 21.43 -2.05
C LEU A 279 -8.19 20.22 -2.94
N ALA A 280 -7.29 20.33 -3.92
CA ALA A 280 -6.95 19.24 -4.81
C ALA A 280 -6.57 17.98 -4.00
N SER A 281 -7.06 16.81 -4.45
CA SER A 281 -6.81 15.52 -3.81
C SER A 281 -7.38 15.35 -2.39
N HIS A 282 -8.26 16.26 -1.95
CA HIS A 282 -8.99 16.20 -0.68
C HIS A 282 -10.50 16.22 -0.92
N LEU A 283 -11.25 15.66 0.03
CA LEU A 283 -12.71 15.74 0.04
C LEU A 283 -13.14 17.18 0.38
N PRO A 284 -14.17 17.71 -0.30
CA PRO A 284 -14.72 19.02 0.04
C PRO A 284 -15.33 18.97 1.44
N LYS A 285 -15.16 20.05 2.21
CA LYS A 285 -15.78 20.20 3.53
C LYS A 285 -16.72 21.40 3.50
N GLU A 286 -17.96 21.18 3.93
CA GLU A 286 -19.00 22.20 4.03
C GLU A 286 -19.41 22.41 5.49
N GLU A 287 -19.64 23.66 5.87
CA GLU A 287 -20.15 24.06 7.18
C GLU A 287 -21.09 25.25 7.01
N THR A 288 -22.24 25.23 7.69
CA THR A 288 -23.17 26.36 7.71
C THR A 288 -23.06 27.07 9.04
N ARG A 289 -22.96 28.40 9.01
CA ARG A 289 -22.74 29.22 10.21
C ARG A 289 -23.57 30.48 10.15
N VAL A 290 -24.24 30.79 11.26
CA VAL A 290 -24.96 32.05 11.45
C VAL A 290 -23.99 33.10 11.99
N MET A 291 -23.87 34.21 11.28
CA MET A 291 -23.00 35.35 11.59
C MET A 291 -23.79 36.43 12.34
N SER A 292 -23.35 36.77 13.55
CA SER A 292 -23.87 37.91 14.31
C SER A 292 -23.18 39.22 13.92
N SER A 293 -23.79 40.35 14.28
CA SER A 293 -23.24 41.67 13.94
C SER A 293 -21.87 41.89 14.58
N ARG A 294 -20.92 42.46 13.82
CA ARG A 294 -19.54 42.77 14.27
C ARG A 294 -18.77 41.58 14.86
N GLN A 295 -19.27 40.35 14.67
CA GLN A 295 -18.66 39.16 15.22
C GLN A 295 -17.39 38.83 14.43
N GLN A 296 -16.34 38.42 15.14
CA GLN A 296 -15.22 37.75 14.50
C GLN A 296 -15.38 36.24 14.67
N VAL A 297 -15.44 35.51 13.58
CA VAL A 297 -15.55 34.05 13.57
C VAL A 297 -14.32 33.45 12.92
N LYS A 298 -13.68 32.52 13.63
CA LYS A 298 -12.62 31.68 13.07
C LYS A 298 -13.22 30.37 12.59
N LEU A 299 -12.99 30.03 11.31
CA LEU A 299 -13.35 28.75 10.71
C LEU A 299 -12.07 27.93 10.52
N ASP A 300 -11.94 26.85 11.28
CA ASP A 300 -10.81 25.92 11.21
C ASP A 300 -11.27 24.60 10.58
N ALA A 301 -10.87 24.35 9.33
CA ALA A 301 -11.27 23.17 8.57
C ALA A 301 -10.10 22.22 8.30
N ALA A 302 -10.08 21.07 8.97
CA ALA A 302 -9.22 19.95 8.56
C ALA A 302 -9.82 19.25 7.33
N LEU A 303 -9.03 19.13 6.26
CA LEU A 303 -9.45 18.48 5.02
C LEU A 303 -8.87 17.06 4.95
N GLU A 304 -9.73 16.10 4.64
CA GLU A 304 -9.33 14.69 4.49
C GLU A 304 -8.96 14.40 3.04
N LYS A 305 -7.90 13.64 2.82
CA LYS A 305 -7.52 13.22 1.47
C LYS A 305 -8.56 12.27 0.88
N VAL A 306 -8.76 12.30 -0.44
CA VAL A 306 -9.64 11.35 -1.13
C VAL A 306 -9.12 9.91 -0.92
N PRO A 307 -9.95 8.97 -0.45
CA PRO A 307 -9.55 7.58 -0.27
C PRO A 307 -8.96 6.99 -1.56
N ALA A 308 -7.94 6.15 -1.41
CA ALA A 308 -7.30 5.44 -2.50
C ALA A 308 -7.69 3.95 -2.47
N ARG A 309 -7.30 3.19 -3.50
CA ARG A 309 -7.48 1.74 -3.57
C ARG A 309 -6.12 1.03 -3.49
N LEU A 310 -6.05 -0.01 -2.67
CA LEU A 310 -4.88 -0.88 -2.53
C LEU A 310 -5.21 -2.26 -3.09
N VAL A 311 -4.43 -2.70 -4.08
CA VAL A 311 -4.51 -4.05 -4.66
C VAL A 311 -3.18 -4.74 -4.46
N VAL A 312 -3.13 -5.77 -3.63
CA VAL A 312 -1.88 -6.54 -3.39
C VAL A 312 -2.13 -8.00 -3.67
N LYS A 313 -1.19 -8.65 -4.36
CA LYS A 313 -1.18 -10.07 -4.66
C LYS A 313 0.19 -10.67 -4.35
N ALA A 314 0.21 -11.61 -3.42
CA ALA A 314 1.40 -12.32 -3.00
C ALA A 314 1.42 -13.74 -3.57
N GLN A 315 2.60 -14.21 -3.93
CA GLN A 315 2.85 -15.60 -4.30
C GLN A 315 4.00 -16.15 -3.43
N PRO A 316 3.92 -17.40 -2.94
CA PRO A 316 2.82 -18.36 -3.11
C PRO A 316 1.61 -18.06 -2.23
N GLU A 317 0.53 -18.82 -2.42
CA GLU A 317 -0.70 -18.72 -1.61
C GLU A 317 -0.43 -18.96 -0.12
N GLY A 318 -1.22 -18.30 0.72
CA GLY A 318 -1.11 -18.33 2.17
C GLY A 318 -0.25 -17.21 2.77
N ALA A 319 0.39 -16.37 1.95
CA ALA A 319 1.19 -15.25 2.43
C ALA A 319 0.31 -14.19 3.11
N GLU A 320 0.66 -13.81 4.34
CA GLU A 320 -0.01 -12.74 5.08
C GLU A 320 0.40 -11.38 4.52
N ILE A 321 -0.59 -10.51 4.33
CA ILE A 321 -0.41 -9.15 3.83
C ILE A 321 -0.72 -8.21 5.00
N ARG A 322 0.26 -7.37 5.35
CA ARG A 322 0.10 -6.33 6.37
C ARG A 322 0.34 -4.95 5.79
N VAL A 323 -0.37 -3.97 6.33
CA VAL A 323 -0.18 -2.54 6.05
C VAL A 323 0.04 -1.83 7.37
N ASP A 324 1.17 -1.13 7.49
CA ASP A 324 1.60 -0.44 8.72
C ASP A 324 1.59 -1.37 9.96
N GLY A 325 1.92 -2.65 9.74
CA GLY A 325 1.93 -3.68 10.78
C GLY A 325 0.58 -4.34 11.07
N GLN A 326 -0.53 -3.86 10.51
CA GLN A 326 -1.87 -4.45 10.69
C GLN A 326 -2.19 -5.46 9.59
N PRO A 327 -2.69 -6.67 9.91
CA PRO A 327 -3.09 -7.66 8.91
C PRO A 327 -4.32 -7.18 8.14
N VAL A 328 -4.23 -7.19 6.82
CA VAL A 328 -5.31 -6.76 5.92
C VAL A 328 -5.83 -7.87 5.02
N GLY A 329 -5.11 -8.99 4.88
CA GLY A 329 -5.54 -10.11 4.07
C GLY A 329 -4.48 -11.21 3.94
N THR A 330 -4.81 -12.22 3.16
CA THR A 330 -3.93 -13.37 2.90
C THR A 330 -3.99 -13.71 1.41
N THR A 331 -2.84 -13.94 0.77
CA THR A 331 -2.66 -14.18 -0.67
C THR A 331 -2.99 -12.97 -1.55
N ALA A 332 -4.15 -12.36 -1.37
CA ALA A 332 -4.56 -11.17 -2.09
C ALA A 332 -5.45 -10.27 -1.22
N VAL A 333 -5.39 -8.96 -1.46
CA VAL A 333 -6.31 -7.97 -0.87
C VAL A 333 -6.63 -6.90 -1.90
N ASP A 334 -7.88 -6.45 -1.91
CA ASP A 334 -8.39 -5.35 -2.72
C ASP A 334 -9.35 -4.53 -1.87
N GLN A 335 -8.89 -3.38 -1.37
CA GLN A 335 -9.66 -2.58 -0.43
C GLN A 335 -9.33 -1.08 -0.54
N GLY A 336 -10.20 -0.26 0.05
CA GLY A 336 -9.94 1.17 0.24
C GLY A 336 -8.85 1.42 1.29
N ILE A 337 -8.03 2.44 1.08
CA ILE A 337 -6.97 2.85 2.01
C ILE A 337 -6.81 4.36 2.05
N GLN A 338 -6.42 4.89 3.20
CA GLN A 338 -6.04 6.29 3.31
C GLN A 338 -4.70 6.54 2.58
N PRO A 339 -4.64 7.55 1.68
CA PRO A 339 -3.45 7.84 0.89
C PRO A 339 -2.29 8.39 1.74
N GLY A 340 -1.07 8.26 1.22
CA GLY A 340 0.18 8.60 1.90
C GLY A 340 1.23 7.50 1.76
N THR A 341 2.37 7.68 2.43
CA THR A 341 3.41 6.66 2.50
C THR A 341 3.00 5.59 3.51
N ARG A 342 2.92 4.34 3.07
CA ARG A 342 2.48 3.18 3.86
C ARG A 342 3.52 2.07 3.77
N MET A 343 3.72 1.33 4.84
CA MET A 343 4.57 0.13 4.79
C MET A 343 3.70 -1.08 4.44
N VAL A 344 3.93 -1.69 3.28
CA VAL A 344 3.29 -2.96 2.92
C VAL A 344 4.28 -4.07 3.17
N SER A 345 3.92 -5.05 3.99
CA SER A 345 4.76 -6.23 4.25
C SER A 345 4.04 -7.52 3.90
N LEU A 346 4.80 -8.44 3.32
CA LEU A 346 4.37 -9.76 2.88
C LEU A 346 5.20 -10.80 3.64
N THR A 347 4.52 -11.68 4.37
CA THR A 347 5.19 -12.68 5.21
C THR A 347 4.57 -14.06 5.03
N LEU A 348 5.41 -15.08 4.89
CA LEU A 348 4.99 -16.48 4.83
C LEU A 348 6.07 -17.39 5.40
N ASP A 349 5.68 -18.38 6.17
CA ASP A 349 6.61 -19.32 6.80
C ASP A 349 7.47 -20.07 5.77
N GLY A 350 8.79 -20.05 5.99
CA GLY A 350 9.76 -20.63 5.07
C GLY A 350 10.11 -19.72 3.89
N TYR A 351 9.61 -18.50 3.82
CA TYR A 351 9.96 -17.49 2.80
C TYR A 351 10.61 -16.27 3.46
N GLU A 352 11.41 -15.55 2.68
CA GLU A 352 11.99 -14.28 3.09
C GLU A 352 10.90 -13.20 3.12
N PRO A 353 10.78 -12.42 4.21
CA PRO A 353 9.79 -11.35 4.28
C PRO A 353 10.11 -10.26 3.26
N HIS A 354 9.08 -9.72 2.63
CA HIS A 354 9.22 -8.60 1.70
C HIS A 354 8.51 -7.37 2.27
N GLU A 355 9.23 -6.26 2.41
CA GLU A 355 8.68 -4.99 2.88
C GLU A 355 8.94 -3.90 1.84
N VAL A 356 7.90 -3.12 1.53
CA VAL A 356 7.99 -2.01 0.58
C VAL A 356 7.27 -0.78 1.13
N LYS A 357 7.94 0.39 1.03
CA LYS A 357 7.30 1.68 1.27
C LYS A 357 6.48 2.05 0.03
N ALA A 358 5.16 1.91 0.12
CA ALA A 358 4.21 2.26 -0.91
C ALA A 358 3.83 3.75 -0.81
N GLU A 359 4.02 4.51 -1.88
CA GLU A 359 3.49 5.86 -2.01
C GLU A 359 2.10 5.81 -2.65
N ILE A 360 1.06 5.93 -1.84
CA ILE A 360 -0.33 5.80 -2.29
C ILE A 360 -0.91 7.18 -2.58
N ALA A 361 -1.17 7.46 -3.86
CA ALA A 361 -1.76 8.72 -4.30
C ALA A 361 -3.26 8.80 -3.92
N PRO A 362 -3.78 9.97 -3.48
CA PRO A 362 -5.21 10.16 -3.21
C PRO A 362 -6.08 9.87 -4.45
N GLY A 363 -7.18 9.15 -4.27
CA GLY A 363 -8.06 8.73 -5.37
C GLY A 363 -7.44 7.74 -6.36
N GLY A 364 -6.16 7.39 -6.21
CA GLY A 364 -5.44 6.48 -7.08
C GLY A 364 -5.61 5.01 -6.69
N THR A 365 -5.09 4.11 -7.54
CA THR A 365 -4.93 2.69 -7.22
C THR A 365 -3.44 2.37 -7.13
N TYR A 366 -3.01 1.81 -5.99
CA TYR A 366 -1.68 1.23 -5.83
C TYR A 366 -1.76 -0.28 -6.02
N THR A 367 -0.93 -0.84 -6.90
CA THR A 367 -0.90 -2.28 -7.19
C THR A 367 0.47 -2.86 -6.90
N LEU A 368 0.51 -3.94 -6.11
CA LEU A 368 1.72 -4.70 -5.82
C LEU A 368 1.47 -6.18 -6.10
N GLU A 369 2.16 -6.73 -7.11
CA GLU A 369 2.26 -8.17 -7.30
C GLU A 369 3.68 -8.61 -6.97
N HIS A 370 3.83 -9.54 -6.03
CA HIS A 370 5.16 -9.97 -5.60
C HIS A 370 5.22 -11.47 -5.29
N ALA A 371 6.24 -12.13 -5.82
CA ALA A 371 6.56 -13.52 -5.51
C ALA A 371 7.69 -13.56 -4.46
N LEU A 372 7.38 -14.09 -3.28
CA LEU A 372 8.31 -14.24 -2.18
C LEU A 372 9.42 -15.24 -2.52
N THR A 373 10.63 -14.91 -2.10
CA THR A 373 11.80 -15.79 -2.24
C THR A 373 11.76 -16.87 -1.15
N PRO A 374 11.79 -18.16 -1.50
CA PRO A 374 11.87 -19.23 -0.49
C PRO A 374 13.24 -19.21 0.19
N THR A 375 13.26 -19.47 1.49
CA THR A 375 14.50 -19.69 2.25
C THR A 375 15.27 -20.92 1.72
N SER A 376 16.54 -21.05 2.10
CA SER A 376 17.38 -22.21 1.75
C SER A 376 16.75 -23.56 2.16
N MET A 377 16.16 -23.63 3.35
CA MET A 377 15.47 -24.83 3.83
C MET A 377 14.18 -25.11 3.04
N GLN A 378 13.40 -24.07 2.74
CA GLN A 378 12.15 -24.23 2.00
C GLN A 378 12.38 -24.61 0.54
N SER A 379 13.37 -23.99 -0.11
CA SER A 379 13.79 -24.36 -1.46
C SER A 379 14.26 -25.82 -1.53
N PHE A 380 15.02 -26.30 -0.53
CA PHE A 380 15.38 -27.71 -0.41
C PHE A 380 14.14 -28.62 -0.28
N LYS A 381 13.19 -28.30 0.61
CA LYS A 381 11.94 -29.07 0.76
C LYS A 381 11.14 -29.16 -0.54
N LEU A 382 10.98 -28.03 -1.24
CA LEU A 382 10.28 -27.97 -2.53
C LEU A 382 11.01 -28.80 -3.60
N ALA A 383 12.35 -28.72 -3.66
CA ALA A 383 13.15 -29.53 -4.58
C ALA A 383 13.00 -31.03 -4.28
N MET A 384 13.05 -31.42 -3.01
CA MET A 384 12.85 -32.82 -2.59
C MET A 384 11.44 -33.33 -2.90
N ARG A 385 10.41 -32.50 -2.72
CA ARG A 385 9.03 -32.84 -3.09
C ARG A 385 8.89 -33.05 -4.60
N ARG A 386 9.41 -32.13 -5.42
CA ARG A 386 9.41 -32.27 -6.89
C ARG A 386 10.15 -33.54 -7.33
N ARG A 387 11.30 -33.85 -6.72
CA ARG A 387 12.04 -35.10 -7.01
C ARG A 387 11.26 -36.35 -6.60
N LYS A 388 10.58 -36.34 -5.46
CA LYS A 388 9.70 -37.43 -5.01
C LYS A 388 8.57 -37.65 -6.00
N GLU A 389 7.86 -36.60 -6.38
CA GLU A 389 6.75 -36.64 -7.35
C GLU A 389 7.22 -37.17 -8.70
N ALA A 390 8.35 -36.66 -9.23
CA ALA A 390 8.94 -37.16 -10.47
C ALA A 390 9.33 -38.65 -10.38
N THR A 391 9.86 -39.09 -9.25
CA THR A 391 10.22 -40.50 -9.03
C THR A 391 8.98 -41.39 -8.94
N MET A 392 7.90 -40.92 -8.29
CA MET A 392 6.63 -41.63 -8.19
C MET A 392 5.86 -41.70 -9.51
N ALA A 393 6.01 -40.68 -10.38
CA ALA A 393 5.35 -40.65 -11.69
C ALA A 393 5.82 -41.76 -12.64
N ARG A 394 7.01 -42.32 -12.41
CA ARG A 394 7.58 -43.41 -13.21
C ARG A 394 6.94 -44.73 -12.83
N GLN A 395 6.24 -45.32 -13.79
CA GLN A 395 5.38 -46.48 -13.59
C GLN A 395 6.01 -47.77 -14.12
N SER A 396 7.10 -47.68 -14.86
CA SER A 396 7.81 -48.86 -15.38
C SER A 396 9.30 -48.71 -15.16
N TYR A 397 10.01 -49.83 -15.09
CA TYR A 397 11.45 -49.83 -14.98
C TYR A 397 12.07 -51.04 -15.67
N LEU A 398 13.28 -50.83 -16.18
CA LEU A 398 14.18 -51.86 -16.65
C LEU A 398 15.49 -51.75 -15.88
N GLU A 399 15.99 -52.85 -15.32
CA GLU A 399 17.19 -52.88 -14.50
C GLU A 399 18.13 -53.97 -15.00
N ALA A 400 19.40 -53.63 -15.20
CA ALA A 400 20.47 -54.58 -15.39
C ALA A 400 21.32 -54.63 -14.12
N SER A 401 21.69 -55.82 -13.69
CA SER A 401 22.33 -56.01 -12.39
C SER A 401 23.48 -57.00 -12.44
N PHE A 402 24.43 -56.81 -11.54
CA PHE A 402 25.46 -57.77 -11.19
C PHE A 402 25.09 -58.40 -9.85
N GLU A 403 25.23 -59.71 -9.76
CA GLU A 403 24.80 -60.51 -8.61
C GLU A 403 25.95 -61.34 -8.05
N MET A 404 26.08 -61.34 -6.73
CA MET A 404 26.94 -62.26 -5.99
C MET A 404 26.06 -63.15 -5.13
N GLN A 405 25.82 -64.36 -5.64
CA GLN A 405 24.96 -65.34 -4.99
C GLN A 405 25.80 -66.33 -4.20
N ARG A 406 25.36 -66.69 -3.01
CA ARG A 406 25.93 -67.75 -2.19
C ARG A 406 24.88 -68.82 -1.94
N LEU A 407 25.20 -70.07 -2.25
CA LEU A 407 24.33 -71.21 -1.91
C LEU A 407 24.34 -71.43 -0.40
N THR A 408 23.15 -71.57 0.22
CA THR A 408 23.00 -71.68 1.68
C THR A 408 23.14 -73.13 2.18
N GLY A 409 22.74 -74.11 1.38
CA GLY A 409 22.90 -75.55 1.66
C GLY A 409 24.20 -76.16 1.12
N THR A 410 24.47 -77.39 1.52
CA THR A 410 25.66 -78.17 1.11
C THR A 410 25.31 -79.30 0.14
N SER A 411 24.02 -79.52 -0.14
CA SER A 411 23.55 -80.56 -1.05
C SER A 411 22.94 -79.99 -2.33
N LEU A 412 23.24 -80.67 -3.44
CA LEU A 412 22.72 -80.36 -4.77
C LEU A 412 22.29 -81.65 -5.44
N ALA A 413 20.98 -81.90 -5.48
CA ALA A 413 20.42 -83.01 -6.25
C ALA A 413 20.38 -82.65 -7.74
N SER A 414 21.27 -83.26 -8.52
CA SER A 414 21.28 -83.17 -9.99
C SER A 414 21.06 -84.54 -10.62
N GLN A 415 20.63 -84.52 -11.88
CA GLN A 415 20.42 -85.69 -12.74
C GLN A 415 21.29 -85.55 -14.00
N PRO A 416 21.81 -86.64 -14.57
CA PRO A 416 22.58 -86.56 -15.81
C PRO A 416 21.71 -86.14 -16.99
N LEU A 417 22.31 -85.43 -17.94
CA LEU A 417 21.66 -85.01 -19.18
C LEU A 417 21.64 -86.11 -20.26
N SER A 418 22.50 -87.13 -20.12
CA SER A 418 22.64 -88.25 -21.06
C SER A 418 21.62 -89.36 -20.80
N THR A 419 21.21 -90.07 -21.86
CA THR A 419 20.15 -91.10 -21.85
C THR A 419 20.68 -92.54 -21.70
N SER A 420 21.92 -92.74 -21.25
CA SER A 420 22.39 -94.10 -20.96
C SER A 420 21.76 -94.60 -19.65
N GLU A 421 21.12 -95.77 -19.71
CA GLU A 421 20.37 -96.37 -18.60
C GLU A 421 21.23 -96.57 -17.33
N GLU A 422 22.54 -96.75 -17.51
CA GLU A 422 23.52 -96.87 -16.42
C GLU A 422 23.75 -95.55 -15.66
N LEU A 423 23.76 -94.39 -16.36
CA LEU A 423 24.02 -93.10 -15.73
C LEU A 423 22.74 -92.49 -15.13
N GLU A 424 21.55 -92.76 -15.68
CA GLU A 424 20.27 -92.20 -15.20
C GLU A 424 19.98 -92.46 -13.71
N SER A 425 20.52 -93.54 -13.14
CA SER A 425 20.33 -93.90 -11.73
C SER A 425 21.18 -93.09 -10.73
N LEU A 426 22.19 -92.36 -11.22
CA LEU A 426 23.15 -91.64 -10.38
C LEU A 426 22.55 -90.36 -9.79
N ARG A 427 22.87 -90.08 -8.53
CA ARG A 427 22.45 -88.86 -7.83
C ARG A 427 23.65 -88.18 -7.20
N THR A 428 23.71 -86.87 -7.30
CA THR A 428 24.72 -86.06 -6.61
C THR A 428 24.13 -85.47 -5.34
N ARG A 429 24.88 -85.45 -4.23
CA ARG A 429 24.33 -85.00 -2.94
C ARG A 429 25.20 -84.05 -2.14
N ASP A 430 26.45 -83.79 -2.50
CA ASP A 430 27.34 -82.89 -1.76
C ASP A 430 28.11 -81.93 -2.67
N VAL A 431 28.10 -80.63 -2.37
CA VAL A 431 28.91 -79.60 -3.06
C VAL A 431 30.06 -79.17 -2.15
N ARG A 432 31.28 -79.66 -2.41
CA ARG A 432 32.51 -79.21 -1.73
C ARG A 432 33.28 -78.27 -2.66
N ALA A 433 33.17 -76.96 -2.44
CA ALA A 433 34.00 -76.03 -3.20
C ALA A 433 35.42 -75.98 -2.61
N PRO A 434 36.49 -75.98 -3.44
CA PRO A 434 37.88 -75.80 -3.02
C PRO A 434 38.17 -74.42 -2.38
N GLY A 435 37.17 -73.53 -2.30
CA GLY A 435 37.27 -72.29 -1.51
C GLY A 435 35.94 -71.58 -1.22
N SER A 436 34.93 -71.63 -2.12
CA SER A 436 33.67 -70.89 -1.93
C SER A 436 32.47 -71.42 -2.73
N ARG A 437 31.26 -71.37 -2.14
CA ARG A 437 29.96 -71.70 -2.77
C ARG A 437 29.31 -70.48 -3.44
N ASN A 438 30.14 -69.60 -4.02
CA ASN A 438 29.71 -68.35 -4.61
C ASN A 438 29.54 -68.49 -6.13
N LEU A 439 28.44 -67.94 -6.63
CA LEU A 439 28.16 -67.74 -8.04
C LEU A 439 28.20 -66.25 -8.31
N ARG A 440 28.73 -65.86 -9.47
CA ARG A 440 28.70 -64.47 -9.96
C ARG A 440 27.85 -64.42 -11.20
N GLY A 441 26.96 -63.45 -11.28
CA GLY A 441 25.99 -63.39 -12.35
C GLY A 441 25.63 -62.00 -12.81
N VAL A 442 24.93 -61.98 -13.92
CA VAL A 442 24.28 -60.79 -14.47
C VAL A 442 22.78 -61.06 -14.57
N GLY A 443 22.00 -60.07 -14.19
CA GLY A 443 20.54 -60.12 -14.20
C GLY A 443 19.96 -59.00 -15.03
N VAL A 444 18.78 -59.25 -15.59
CA VAL A 444 17.91 -58.22 -16.15
C VAL A 444 16.53 -58.42 -15.57
N GLU A 445 15.89 -57.34 -15.11
CA GLU A 445 14.50 -57.35 -14.68
C GLU A 445 13.70 -56.19 -15.27
N TYR A 446 12.45 -56.47 -15.58
CA TYR A 446 11.46 -55.50 -16.01
C TYR A 446 10.25 -55.57 -15.08
N GLY A 447 9.77 -54.41 -14.65
CA GLY A 447 8.62 -54.34 -13.78
C GLY A 447 7.86 -53.02 -13.87
N ARG A 448 6.74 -52.98 -13.15
CA ARG A 448 5.86 -51.83 -13.06
C ARG A 448 5.59 -51.44 -11.62
N TYR A 449 5.37 -50.15 -11.42
CA TYR A 449 5.03 -49.52 -10.16
C TYR A 449 3.71 -48.76 -10.30
N GLY A 450 2.87 -48.87 -9.28
CA GLY A 450 1.95 -47.83 -8.86
C GLY A 450 2.59 -46.95 -7.79
N GLN A 451 1.77 -46.22 -7.04
CA GLN A 451 2.25 -45.26 -6.04
C GLN A 451 2.98 -45.92 -4.86
N PHE A 452 2.45 -47.03 -4.35
CA PHE A 452 2.99 -47.78 -3.22
C PHE A 452 3.20 -49.27 -3.52
N PHE A 453 2.47 -49.81 -4.48
CA PHE A 453 2.55 -51.22 -4.86
C PHE A 453 2.98 -51.34 -6.30
N GLY A 454 3.73 -52.37 -6.63
CA GLY A 454 4.10 -52.69 -8.00
C GLY A 454 4.19 -54.20 -8.19
N VAL A 455 4.63 -54.59 -9.38
CA VAL A 455 4.93 -55.98 -9.72
C VAL A 455 6.19 -56.02 -10.59
N MET A 456 7.16 -56.85 -10.21
CA MET A 456 8.22 -57.27 -11.13
C MET A 456 7.60 -58.30 -12.08
N LEU A 457 7.55 -57.99 -13.36
CA LEU A 457 6.83 -58.79 -14.34
C LEU A 457 7.66 -59.98 -14.80
N VAL A 458 8.93 -59.72 -15.14
CA VAL A 458 9.87 -60.73 -15.59
C VAL A 458 11.29 -60.35 -15.18
N GLY A 459 12.04 -61.34 -14.72
CA GLY A 459 13.44 -61.21 -14.41
C GLY A 459 14.18 -62.49 -14.75
N ALA A 460 15.37 -62.35 -15.31
CA ALA A 460 16.26 -63.46 -15.60
C ALA A 460 17.65 -63.14 -15.05
N THR A 461 18.28 -64.13 -14.42
CA THR A 461 19.68 -64.04 -13.98
C THR A 461 20.44 -65.21 -14.56
N TYR A 462 21.59 -64.94 -15.18
CA TYR A 462 22.60 -65.94 -15.49
C TYR A 462 23.76 -65.80 -14.51
N ALA A 463 24.16 -66.87 -13.85
CA ALA A 463 25.30 -66.88 -12.95
C ALA A 463 26.20 -68.08 -13.19
N SER A 464 27.49 -67.95 -12.91
CA SER A 464 28.48 -69.02 -13.06
C SER A 464 29.45 -69.02 -11.90
N THR A 465 30.05 -70.17 -11.64
CA THR A 465 31.21 -70.27 -10.75
C THR A 465 32.43 -69.64 -11.42
N GLY A 466 33.24 -68.92 -10.64
CA GLY A 466 34.58 -68.49 -11.06
C GLY A 466 35.64 -69.56 -10.79
N ASP A 467 35.42 -70.36 -9.73
CA ASP A 467 36.31 -71.44 -9.29
C ASP A 467 35.70 -72.81 -9.63
N THR A 468 36.51 -73.86 -9.57
CA THR A 468 36.03 -75.24 -9.67
C THR A 468 35.23 -75.60 -8.42
N TRP A 469 34.21 -76.45 -8.54
CA TRP A 469 33.48 -77.03 -7.42
C TRP A 469 33.68 -78.55 -7.43
N THR A 470 34.08 -79.13 -6.32
CA THR A 470 34.22 -80.58 -6.18
C THR A 470 32.88 -81.17 -5.71
N LEU A 471 32.15 -81.82 -6.62
CA LEU A 471 30.84 -82.41 -6.36
C LEU A 471 30.98 -83.88 -5.97
N GLY A 472 30.33 -84.29 -4.89
CA GLY A 472 30.20 -85.68 -4.47
C GLY A 472 29.03 -86.37 -5.18
N ILE A 473 29.30 -87.58 -5.67
CA ILE A 473 28.36 -88.42 -6.44
C ILE A 473 28.13 -89.71 -5.67
N ASP A 474 26.85 -89.99 -5.37
CA ASP A 474 26.43 -91.26 -4.80
C ASP A 474 26.41 -92.30 -5.93
N VAL A 475 27.28 -93.31 -5.84
CA VAL A 475 27.37 -94.37 -6.84
C VAL A 475 26.74 -95.66 -6.27
N PRO A 476 25.84 -96.34 -7.02
CA PRO A 476 25.31 -97.63 -6.61
C PRO A 476 26.42 -98.66 -6.36
N PRO A 477 26.27 -99.57 -5.38
CA PRO A 477 27.24 -100.62 -5.13
C PRO A 477 27.40 -101.52 -6.36
N GLY A 478 28.65 -101.74 -6.79
CA GLY A 478 28.99 -102.59 -7.95
C GLY A 478 29.58 -101.86 -9.16
N VAL A 479 29.58 -100.53 -9.17
CA VAL A 479 30.28 -99.71 -10.19
C VAL A 479 31.74 -99.52 -9.76
N GLY A 480 32.71 -99.85 -10.62
CA GLY A 480 34.13 -99.76 -10.31
C GLY A 480 34.64 -98.30 -10.20
N GLY A 481 35.58 -98.04 -9.29
CA GLY A 481 36.22 -96.72 -9.12
C GLY A 481 35.71 -95.87 -7.95
N VAL A 482 35.02 -96.48 -6.98
CA VAL A 482 34.38 -95.79 -5.86
C VAL A 482 35.25 -95.90 -4.60
N GLY A 483 35.37 -94.81 -3.82
CA GLY A 483 36.02 -94.82 -2.52
C GLY A 483 35.25 -95.68 -1.50
N PRO A 484 35.83 -95.98 -0.32
CA PRO A 484 35.25 -96.89 0.69
C PRO A 484 33.84 -96.48 1.19
N ASP A 485 33.42 -95.24 0.94
CA ASP A 485 32.14 -94.67 1.39
C ASP A 485 31.02 -94.69 0.33
N GLY A 486 31.25 -95.29 -0.86
CA GLY A 486 30.24 -95.29 -1.93
C GLY A 486 30.13 -93.96 -2.70
N VAL A 487 31.04 -93.02 -2.46
CA VAL A 487 31.04 -91.67 -3.03
C VAL A 487 32.29 -91.43 -3.88
N SER A 488 32.09 -90.90 -5.08
CA SER A 488 33.16 -90.39 -5.96
C SER A 488 33.08 -88.86 -6.07
N SER A 489 34.21 -88.17 -6.26
CA SER A 489 34.29 -86.70 -6.31
C SER A 489 34.69 -86.20 -7.69
N LEU A 490 33.95 -85.23 -8.25
CA LEU A 490 34.21 -84.65 -9.56
C LEU A 490 34.47 -83.15 -9.46
N ASP A 491 35.50 -82.66 -10.15
CA ASP A 491 35.72 -81.22 -10.31
C ASP A 491 34.85 -80.67 -11.45
N THR A 492 34.01 -79.71 -11.10
CA THR A 492 32.94 -79.20 -11.95
C THR A 492 32.92 -77.68 -12.04
N GLN A 493 32.26 -77.16 -13.06
CA GLN A 493 31.84 -75.76 -13.17
C GLN A 493 30.32 -75.71 -13.22
N VAL A 494 29.73 -74.79 -12.46
CA VAL A 494 28.26 -74.66 -12.38
C VAL A 494 27.81 -73.37 -13.04
N GLN A 495 26.85 -73.52 -13.94
CA GLN A 495 26.11 -72.44 -14.57
C GLN A 495 24.68 -72.47 -14.05
N ALA A 496 24.12 -71.32 -13.73
CA ALA A 496 22.80 -71.16 -13.17
C ALA A 496 21.99 -70.19 -14.02
N VAL A 497 20.75 -70.55 -14.33
CA VAL A 497 19.75 -69.66 -14.91
C VAL A 497 18.57 -69.59 -13.97
N SER A 498 18.30 -68.41 -13.43
CA SER A 498 17.12 -68.14 -12.62
C SER A 498 16.10 -67.35 -13.43
N LEU A 499 14.84 -67.77 -13.39
CA LEU A 499 13.68 -67.07 -13.93
C LEU A 499 12.74 -66.68 -12.80
N ARG A 500 12.32 -65.42 -12.81
CA ARG A 500 11.35 -64.85 -11.88
C ARG A 500 10.25 -64.18 -12.68
N ALA A 501 9.01 -64.29 -12.22
CA ALA A 501 7.89 -63.62 -12.84
C ALA A 501 6.86 -63.23 -11.79
N LEU A 502 6.11 -62.16 -12.08
CA LEU A 502 4.93 -61.72 -11.32
C LEU A 502 5.16 -61.57 -9.81
N GLN A 503 6.32 -61.03 -9.40
CA GLN A 503 6.62 -60.84 -7.99
C GLN A 503 6.05 -59.51 -7.48
N PRO A 504 5.09 -59.51 -6.54
CA PRO A 504 4.58 -58.28 -5.95
C PRO A 504 5.66 -57.53 -5.19
N GLN A 505 5.55 -56.20 -5.21
CA GLN A 505 6.49 -55.32 -4.53
C GLN A 505 5.81 -54.16 -3.80
N LEU A 506 6.26 -53.88 -2.59
CA LEU A 506 5.93 -52.69 -1.82
C LEU A 506 7.04 -51.66 -2.01
N ARG A 507 6.70 -50.43 -2.40
CA ARG A 507 7.62 -49.34 -2.71
C ARG A 507 7.36 -48.11 -1.83
N TYR A 508 8.44 -47.51 -1.34
CA TYR A 508 8.41 -46.24 -0.62
C TYR A 508 9.44 -45.27 -1.20
N VAL A 509 9.04 -44.01 -1.46
CA VAL A 509 9.89 -43.01 -2.13
C VAL A 509 10.14 -41.81 -1.22
N LEU A 510 11.43 -41.50 -1.03
CA LEU A 510 11.97 -40.37 -0.27
C LEU A 510 12.85 -39.50 -1.17
N GLY A 511 12.26 -38.49 -1.81
CA GLY A 511 12.98 -37.61 -2.73
C GLY A 511 13.56 -38.39 -3.91
N PRO A 512 14.90 -38.41 -4.11
CA PRO A 512 15.55 -39.19 -5.16
C PRO A 512 15.83 -40.65 -4.78
N VAL A 513 15.43 -41.12 -3.59
CA VAL A 513 15.68 -42.50 -3.15
C VAL A 513 14.37 -43.27 -3.08
N SER A 514 14.35 -44.50 -3.56
CA SER A 514 13.22 -45.41 -3.36
C SER A 514 13.66 -46.72 -2.73
N PHE A 515 12.89 -47.19 -1.78
CA PHE A 515 13.03 -48.50 -1.15
C PHE A 515 11.94 -49.41 -1.68
N ALA A 516 12.26 -50.67 -1.94
CA ALA A 516 11.29 -51.66 -2.35
C ALA A 516 11.52 -52.98 -1.60
N ILE A 517 10.43 -53.65 -1.23
CA ILE A 517 10.43 -55.03 -0.74
C ILE A 517 9.66 -55.86 -1.77
N GLN A 518 10.28 -56.91 -2.29
CA GLN A 518 9.69 -57.82 -3.25
C GLN A 518 9.63 -59.22 -2.65
N VAL A 519 8.55 -59.96 -2.90
CA VAL A 519 8.42 -61.36 -2.49
C VAL A 519 7.86 -62.16 -3.65
N GLY A 520 8.27 -63.42 -3.78
CA GLY A 520 7.70 -64.27 -4.83
C GLY A 520 8.42 -65.59 -5.00
N LEU A 521 8.14 -66.24 -6.13
CA LEU A 521 8.74 -67.51 -6.50
C LEU A 521 9.85 -67.29 -7.54
N GLU A 522 10.90 -68.09 -7.45
CA GLU A 522 12.02 -68.12 -8.39
C GLU A 522 12.23 -69.57 -8.84
N GLY A 523 12.16 -69.82 -10.14
CA GLY A 523 12.57 -71.10 -10.72
C GLY A 523 14.02 -70.99 -11.15
N ARG A 524 14.86 -71.97 -10.82
CA ARG A 524 16.25 -71.97 -11.24
C ARG A 524 16.66 -73.32 -11.82
N GLY A 525 17.43 -73.25 -12.89
CA GLY A 525 18.08 -74.38 -13.52
C GLY A 525 19.58 -74.26 -13.35
N LEU A 526 20.23 -75.35 -12.97
CA LEU A 526 21.67 -75.46 -12.85
C LEU A 526 22.17 -76.46 -13.88
N LEU A 527 23.20 -76.10 -14.61
CA LEU A 527 23.97 -76.99 -15.47
C LEU A 527 25.36 -77.13 -14.87
N VAL A 528 25.70 -78.34 -14.48
CA VAL A 528 26.98 -78.70 -13.88
C VAL A 528 27.79 -79.44 -14.93
N LYS A 529 28.92 -78.88 -15.34
CA LYS A 529 29.83 -79.48 -16.31
C LYS A 529 31.09 -79.97 -15.64
N GLU A 530 31.49 -81.20 -15.94
CA GLU A 530 32.76 -81.75 -15.48
C GLU A 530 33.93 -81.11 -16.23
N ARG A 531 35.04 -80.84 -15.53
CA ARG A 531 36.22 -80.18 -16.13
C ARG A 531 37.15 -81.14 -16.87
N ALA A 532 36.97 -82.46 -16.72
CA ALA A 532 37.91 -83.49 -17.16
C ALA A 532 38.04 -83.70 -18.69
N GLY A 533 37.44 -82.83 -19.52
CA GLY A 533 37.55 -82.91 -20.98
C GLY A 533 37.01 -84.24 -21.53
N ASP A 534 37.75 -84.89 -22.41
CA ASP A 534 37.35 -86.15 -23.06
C ASP A 534 37.24 -87.37 -22.12
N ALA A 535 37.81 -87.26 -20.91
CA ALA A 535 37.75 -88.28 -19.86
C ALA A 535 36.61 -88.07 -18.85
N ALA A 536 35.73 -87.10 -19.09
CA ALA A 536 34.58 -86.84 -18.23
C ALA A 536 33.58 -88.00 -18.21
N ILE A 537 33.13 -88.38 -17.01
CA ILE A 537 32.07 -89.37 -16.79
C ILE A 537 30.73 -88.78 -17.27
N PHE A 538 30.52 -87.47 -17.09
CA PHE A 538 29.33 -86.76 -17.54
C PHE A 538 29.68 -85.75 -18.64
N LYS A 539 29.97 -86.25 -19.86
CA LYS A 539 30.31 -85.41 -21.02
C LYS A 539 29.24 -84.37 -21.36
N ASP A 540 27.97 -84.75 -21.24
CA ASP A 540 26.81 -83.88 -21.51
C ASP A 540 26.45 -82.99 -20.30
N GLY A 541 27.09 -83.20 -19.15
CA GLY A 541 26.84 -82.51 -17.90
C GLY A 541 25.65 -83.07 -17.09
N LEU A 542 25.47 -82.52 -15.91
CA LEU A 542 24.34 -82.80 -15.01
C LEU A 542 23.45 -81.56 -14.94
N TYR A 543 22.13 -81.73 -14.84
CA TYR A 543 21.20 -80.64 -14.61
C TYR A 543 20.51 -80.77 -13.25
N ALA A 544 20.18 -79.64 -12.63
CA ALA A 544 19.30 -79.58 -11.47
C ALA A 544 18.25 -78.50 -11.70
N LEU A 545 17.00 -78.78 -11.30
CA LEU A 545 15.90 -77.82 -11.35
C LEU A 545 15.37 -77.60 -9.95
N ASP A 546 15.21 -76.35 -9.56
CA ASP A 546 14.63 -75.98 -8.28
C ASP A 546 13.62 -74.84 -8.37
N LEU A 547 12.78 -74.80 -7.34
CA LEU A 547 11.78 -73.78 -7.11
C LEU A 547 11.99 -73.22 -5.71
N HIS A 548 12.12 -71.90 -5.61
CA HIS A 548 12.38 -71.17 -4.37
C HIS A 548 11.28 -70.17 -4.07
N ALA A 549 11.04 -69.94 -2.79
CA ALA A 549 10.40 -68.72 -2.31
C ALA A 549 11.50 -67.69 -1.98
N SER A 550 11.40 -66.48 -2.50
CA SER A 550 12.39 -65.42 -2.34
C SER A 550 11.79 -64.15 -1.74
N GLY A 551 12.57 -63.49 -0.89
CA GLY A 551 12.34 -62.11 -0.45
C GLY A 551 13.53 -61.24 -0.83
N GLN A 552 13.26 -60.03 -1.32
CA GLN A 552 14.28 -59.06 -1.73
C GLN A 552 13.98 -57.68 -1.15
N ALA A 553 14.99 -57.03 -0.59
CA ALA A 553 14.96 -55.63 -0.20
C ALA A 553 15.89 -54.83 -1.11
N THR A 554 15.40 -53.76 -1.72
CA THR A 554 16.13 -52.95 -2.70
C THR A 554 16.11 -51.48 -2.32
N ALA A 555 17.25 -50.82 -2.39
CA ALA A 555 17.36 -49.36 -2.36
C ALA A 555 17.81 -48.88 -3.75
N ARG A 556 17.13 -47.85 -4.28
CA ARG A 556 17.44 -47.22 -5.57
C ARG A 556 17.67 -45.73 -5.38
N ILE A 557 18.74 -45.20 -5.96
CA ILE A 557 19.09 -43.78 -5.93
C ILE A 557 19.01 -43.25 -7.37
N PHE A 558 18.06 -42.37 -7.63
CA PHE A 558 17.85 -41.73 -8.91
C PHE A 558 18.86 -40.60 -9.11
N VAL A 559 19.76 -40.80 -10.07
CA VAL A 559 20.88 -39.88 -10.34
C VAL A 559 20.45 -38.81 -11.33
N TYR A 560 19.73 -39.20 -12.39
CA TYR A 560 19.28 -38.31 -13.45
C TYR A 560 18.07 -38.91 -14.15
N GLU A 561 17.05 -38.11 -14.47
CA GLU A 561 15.86 -38.47 -15.27
C GLU A 561 15.56 -39.97 -15.47
N GLY A 562 15.16 -40.67 -14.40
CA GLY A 562 14.77 -42.08 -14.47
C GLY A 562 15.93 -43.07 -14.35
N LEU A 563 17.15 -42.68 -14.70
CA LEU A 563 18.36 -43.43 -14.41
C LEU A 563 18.61 -43.50 -12.90
N TYR A 564 18.79 -44.71 -12.40
CA TYR A 564 19.10 -44.98 -11.00
C TYR A 564 20.19 -46.04 -10.85
N ALA A 565 20.91 -45.96 -9.73
CA ALA A 565 21.73 -47.04 -9.22
C ALA A 565 20.95 -47.79 -8.14
N SER A 566 21.06 -49.11 -8.10
CA SER A 566 20.37 -49.96 -7.13
C SER A 566 21.35 -50.83 -6.35
N VAL A 567 20.98 -51.10 -5.11
CA VAL A 567 21.55 -52.18 -4.30
C VAL A 567 20.39 -52.99 -3.74
N ALA A 568 20.48 -54.31 -3.83
CA ALA A 568 19.49 -55.20 -3.26
C ALA A 568 20.14 -56.35 -2.50
N TYR A 569 19.45 -56.77 -1.45
CA TYR A 569 19.72 -58.01 -0.75
C TYR A 569 18.54 -58.95 -0.99
N GLN A 570 18.82 -60.15 -1.50
CA GLN A 570 17.81 -61.17 -1.74
C GLN A 570 18.18 -62.43 -0.95
N HIS A 571 17.17 -63.02 -0.32
CA HIS A 571 17.29 -64.32 0.33
C HIS A 571 16.21 -65.24 -0.20
N SER A 572 16.57 -66.49 -0.49
CA SER A 572 15.66 -67.50 -1.01
C SER A 572 15.73 -68.80 -0.21
N PHE A 573 14.57 -69.41 -0.05
CA PHE A 573 14.37 -70.70 0.59
C PHE A 573 13.85 -71.68 -0.45
N THR A 574 14.44 -72.87 -0.47
CA THR A 574 13.97 -73.92 -1.38
C THR A 574 12.61 -74.44 -0.95
N LEU A 575 11.71 -74.64 -1.91
CA LEU A 575 10.44 -75.35 -1.68
C LEU A 575 10.59 -76.85 -1.89
N LEU A 576 11.64 -77.28 -2.60
CA LEU A 576 11.96 -78.68 -2.82
C LEU A 576 13.12 -79.08 -1.88
N LYS A 577 12.90 -80.08 -1.02
CA LYS A 577 13.85 -80.53 0.05
C LYS A 577 15.27 -80.92 -0.40
N LYS A 578 15.57 -80.88 -1.70
CA LYS A 578 16.76 -81.48 -2.31
C LYS A 578 17.85 -80.48 -2.72
N ILE A 579 17.57 -79.17 -2.80
CA ILE A 579 18.52 -78.18 -3.35
C ILE A 579 18.63 -76.96 -2.42
N ALA A 580 19.85 -76.48 -2.19
CA ALA A 580 20.18 -75.29 -1.40
C ALA A 580 19.48 -74.00 -1.89
N GLY A 581 18.96 -73.18 -0.96
CA GLY A 581 18.54 -71.80 -1.25
C GLY A 581 19.73 -70.86 -1.53
N THR A 582 19.46 -69.56 -1.67
CA THR A 582 20.48 -68.54 -1.94
C THR A 582 20.40 -67.33 -1.02
N SER A 583 21.56 -66.79 -0.69
CA SER A 583 21.71 -65.42 -0.22
C SER A 583 22.46 -64.63 -1.28
N ASN A 584 21.94 -63.47 -1.67
CA ASN A 584 22.44 -62.71 -2.82
C ASN A 584 22.56 -61.23 -2.49
N ILE A 585 23.68 -60.63 -2.91
CA ILE A 585 23.84 -59.17 -2.98
C ILE A 585 23.87 -58.78 -4.45
N ARG A 586 22.95 -57.90 -4.83
CA ARG A 586 22.81 -57.38 -6.18
C ARG A 586 23.17 -55.89 -6.20
N GLY A 587 23.98 -55.49 -7.17
CA GLY A 587 24.21 -54.08 -7.51
C GLY A 587 23.81 -53.85 -8.97
N GLY A 588 23.04 -52.81 -9.25
CA GLY A 588 22.48 -52.61 -10.59
C GLY A 588 22.39 -51.17 -11.04
N LEU A 589 22.16 -51.02 -12.33
CA LEU A 589 21.79 -49.77 -12.97
C LEU A 589 20.45 -50.00 -13.68
N GLY A 590 19.52 -49.10 -13.49
CA GLY A 590 18.23 -49.20 -14.14
C GLY A 590 17.71 -47.85 -14.62
N TYR A 591 16.71 -47.92 -15.47
CA TYR A 591 16.01 -46.78 -16.01
C TYR A 591 14.52 -46.96 -15.76
N ALA A 592 13.92 -46.01 -15.04
CA ALA A 592 12.49 -45.95 -14.82
C ALA A 592 11.86 -44.85 -15.68
N PHE A 593 10.79 -45.20 -16.37
CA PHE A 593 10.08 -44.36 -17.33
C PHE A 593 8.60 -44.20 -16.95
#